data_AF-A0A1H4RLB7-F1
#
_entry.id   AF-A0A1H4RLB7-F1
#
_cell.length_a   1.000
_cell.length_b   1.000
_cell.length_c   1.000
_cell.angle_alpha   90.00
_cell.angle_beta   90.00
_cell.angle_gamma   90.00
#
_symmetry.space_group_name_H-M   'P 1'
#
loop_
_entity.id
_entity.type
_entity.pdbx_description
1 polymer ?
#
loop_
_entity_poly.entity_id
_entity_poly.type
_entity_poly.pdbx_seq_one_letter_code
_entity_poly.pdbx_strand_id
1 'polypeptide(L)'
;MRYRLYCAPQWTSESQYREMKPRLPPMSYTELDDALGMARLIRDRVGGGITTWEIECPDGSTIGRYEIARLLRERGDELVGRPKVY
;
A
#
# COMPACT_ATOMS: atom_id res chain seq x y z
N MET A 1 8.51 -15.60 -1.08
CA MET A 1 8.40 -14.32 -0.33
C MET A 1 7.35 -13.44 -1.00
N ARG A 2 6.66 -12.57 -0.26
CA ARG A 2 5.51 -11.78 -0.74
C ARG A 2 5.69 -10.31 -0.39
N TYR A 3 5.14 -9.42 -1.22
CA TYR A 3 4.99 -8.01 -0.91
C TYR A 3 3.92 -7.83 0.15
N ARG A 4 4.17 -6.97 1.16
CA ARG A 4 3.26 -6.75 2.27
C ARG A 4 2.82 -5.28 2.29
N LEU A 5 1.55 -5.04 2.02
CA LEU A 5 0.93 -3.73 2.08
C LEU A 5 0.39 -3.48 3.49
N TYR A 6 0.89 -2.44 4.16
CA TYR A 6 0.38 -2.01 5.46
C TYR A 6 -0.49 -0.79 5.30
N CYS A 7 -1.71 -0.87 5.84
CA CYS A 7 -2.69 0.19 5.80
C CYS A 7 -3.04 0.62 7.22
N ALA A 8 -3.04 1.92 7.47
CA ALA A 8 -3.58 2.48 8.70
C ALA A 8 -4.64 3.54 8.39
N PRO A 9 -5.58 3.77 9.31
CA PRO A 9 -6.62 4.78 9.15
C PRO A 9 -6.09 6.21 8.90
N GLN A 10 -6.85 7.09 8.19
CA GLN A 10 -6.48 8.49 7.82
C GLN A 10 -5.92 9.37 8.93
N TRP A 11 -6.53 9.29 10.11
CA TRP A 11 -6.21 10.04 11.32
C TRP A 11 -4.98 9.52 12.09
N THR A 12 -4.31 8.47 11.62
CA THR A 12 -3.09 7.96 12.23
C THR A 12 -1.90 8.86 11.85
N SER A 13 -1.17 9.39 12.82
CA SER A 13 0.10 10.09 12.53
C SER A 13 1.20 9.10 12.17
N GLU A 14 2.32 9.56 11.58
CA GLU A 14 3.44 8.67 11.25
C GLU A 14 4.03 7.98 12.49
N SER A 15 4.13 8.69 13.62
CA SER A 15 4.58 8.13 14.90
C SER A 15 3.62 7.05 15.40
N GLN A 16 2.31 7.32 15.39
CA GLN A 16 1.29 6.34 15.78
C GLN A 16 1.30 5.13 14.83
N TYR A 17 1.53 5.35 13.55
CA TYR A 17 1.64 4.30 12.55
C TYR A 17 2.81 3.37 12.88
N ARG A 18 4.00 3.90 13.17
CA ARG A 18 5.18 3.09 13.52
C ARG A 18 4.95 2.25 14.77
N GLU A 19 4.25 2.78 15.78
CA GLU A 19 3.89 2.05 17.00
C GLU A 19 2.86 0.94 16.74
N MET A 20 1.89 1.20 15.85
CA MET A 20 0.85 0.23 15.50
C MET A 20 1.28 -0.81 14.48
N LYS A 21 2.20 -0.49 13.57
CA LYS A 21 2.61 -1.35 12.44
C LYS A 21 2.87 -2.81 12.82
N PRO A 22 3.58 -3.14 13.93
CA PRO A 22 3.79 -4.53 14.34
C PRO A 22 2.51 -5.31 14.65
N ARG A 23 1.39 -4.61 14.92
CA ARG A 23 0.07 -5.16 15.24
C ARG A 23 -0.89 -5.13 14.06
N LEU A 24 -0.54 -4.45 12.97
CA LEU A 24 -1.39 -4.36 11.79
C LEU A 24 -1.21 -5.62 10.92
N PRO A 25 -2.31 -6.32 10.57
CA PRO A 25 -2.22 -7.45 9.64
C PRO A 25 -1.93 -6.92 8.22
N PRO A 26 -0.80 -7.26 7.59
CA PRO A 26 -0.50 -6.80 6.23
C PRO A 26 -1.32 -7.57 5.20
N MET A 27 -1.71 -6.89 4.12
CA MET A 27 -2.20 -7.56 2.92
C MET A 27 -1.01 -8.08 2.11
N SER A 28 -1.01 -9.38 1.78
CA SER A 28 0.12 -10.04 1.12
C SER A 28 -0.15 -10.27 -0.36
N TYR A 29 0.81 -9.88 -1.21
CA TYR A 29 0.74 -9.99 -2.67
C TYR A 29 1.97 -10.69 -3.23
N THR A 30 1.81 -11.39 -4.35
CA THR A 30 2.92 -12.04 -5.08
C THR A 30 3.71 -11.05 -5.91
N GLU A 31 3.05 -10.04 -6.48
CA GLU A 31 3.66 -9.02 -7.33
C GLU A 31 3.57 -7.62 -6.69
N LEU A 32 4.56 -6.78 -6.95
CA LEU A 32 4.55 -5.37 -6.51
C LEU A 32 3.36 -4.62 -7.12
N ASP A 33 3.07 -4.87 -8.39
CA ASP A 33 1.98 -4.21 -9.12
C ASP A 33 0.60 -4.57 -8.55
N ASP A 34 0.44 -5.77 -7.96
CA ASP A 34 -0.79 -6.12 -7.24
C ASP A 34 -0.92 -5.33 -5.93
N ALA A 35 0.17 -5.16 -5.19
CA ALA A 35 0.20 -4.34 -3.98
C ALA A 35 -0.06 -2.85 -4.28
N LEU A 36 0.54 -2.32 -5.36
CA LEU A 36 0.31 -0.96 -5.84
C LEU A 36 -1.13 -0.78 -6.37
N GLY A 37 -1.66 -1.77 -7.08
CA GLY A 37 -3.05 -1.80 -7.52
C GLY A 37 -4.02 -1.69 -6.35
N MET A 38 -3.79 -2.48 -5.29
CA MET A 38 -4.60 -2.34 -4.07
C MET A 38 -4.43 -0.97 -3.41
N ALA A 39 -3.20 -0.45 -3.32
CA ALA A 39 -2.97 0.89 -2.78
C ALA A 39 -3.74 1.97 -3.55
N ARG A 40 -3.85 1.85 -4.87
CA ARG A 40 -4.68 2.71 -5.71
C ARG A 40 -6.17 2.55 -5.40
N LEU A 41 -6.69 1.32 -5.36
CA LEU A 41 -8.10 1.07 -5.05
C LEU A 41 -8.52 1.64 -3.69
N ILE A 42 -7.62 1.55 -2.71
CA ILE A 42 -7.82 2.12 -1.37
C ILE A 42 -7.85 3.66 -1.43
N ARG A 43 -6.93 4.27 -2.18
CA ARG A 43 -6.87 5.73 -2.38
C ARG A 43 -8.11 6.27 -3.09
N ASP A 44 -8.59 5.55 -4.11
CA ASP A 44 -9.69 6.01 -4.99
C ASP A 44 -11.08 5.76 -4.37
N ARG A 45 -11.16 5.09 -3.20
CA ARG A 45 -12.42 4.80 -2.51
C ARG A 45 -13.05 6.07 -1.92
N VAL A 46 -14.15 6.54 -2.51
CA VAL A 46 -14.89 7.73 -2.08
C VAL A 46 -15.34 7.58 -0.62
N GLY A 47 -14.89 8.49 0.26
CA GLY A 47 -15.15 8.47 1.71
C GLY A 47 -14.14 7.66 2.54
N GLY A 48 -13.23 6.94 1.90
CA GLY A 48 -12.21 6.14 2.57
C GLY A 48 -10.90 6.91 2.68
N GLY A 49 -10.76 7.75 3.70
CA GLY A 49 -9.42 8.22 4.08
C GLY A 49 -8.61 7.07 4.67
N ILE A 50 -8.12 6.18 3.81
CA ILE A 50 -7.12 5.20 4.16
C ILE A 50 -5.90 5.59 3.37
N THR A 51 -4.94 6.21 4.06
CA THR A 51 -3.64 6.56 3.51
C THR A 51 -2.73 5.38 3.75
N THR A 52 -2.43 4.61 2.71
CA THR A 52 -1.36 3.61 2.77
C THR A 52 -0.06 4.26 3.23
N TRP A 53 0.65 3.60 4.15
CA TRP A 53 1.88 4.13 4.74
C TRP A 53 3.13 3.51 4.13
N GLU A 54 3.09 2.21 3.81
CA GLU A 54 4.20 1.54 3.13
C GLU A 54 3.82 0.21 2.45
N ILE A 55 4.70 -0.24 1.56
CA ILE A 55 4.79 -1.62 1.07
C ILE A 55 6.16 -2.17 1.47
N GLU A 56 6.18 -3.29 2.19
CA GLU A 56 7.40 -4.04 2.49
C GLU A 56 7.68 -5.05 1.37
N CYS A 57 8.88 -4.98 0.81
CA CYS A 57 9.35 -5.81 -0.29
C CYS A 57 9.94 -7.14 0.22
N PRO A 58 10.04 -8.17 -0.66
CA PRO A 58 10.66 -9.45 -0.32
C PRO A 58 12.11 -9.36 0.17
N ASP A 59 12.85 -8.35 -0.30
CA ASP A 59 14.25 -8.08 0.08
C ASP A 59 14.39 -7.35 1.42
N GLY A 60 13.29 -7.06 2.11
CA GLY A 60 13.26 -6.31 3.35
C GLY A 60 13.29 -4.79 3.18
N SER A 61 13.33 -4.28 1.95
CA SER A 61 13.17 -2.85 1.69
C SER A 61 11.72 -2.41 1.89
N THR A 62 11.49 -1.11 2.06
CA THR A 62 10.15 -0.54 2.26
C THR A 62 9.93 0.65 1.34
N ILE A 63 8.81 0.61 0.61
CA ILE A 63 8.35 1.70 -0.25
C ILE A 63 7.36 2.53 0.55
N GLY A 64 7.75 3.75 0.92
CA GLY A 64 6.93 4.65 1.73
C GLY A 64 5.83 5.36 0.95
N ARG A 65 4.89 5.99 1.68
CA ARG A 65 3.73 6.73 1.15
C ARG A 65 4.03 7.66 -0.03
N TYR A 66 5.08 8.48 0.05
CA TYR A 66 5.39 9.45 -1.01
C TYR A 66 5.85 8.76 -2.29
N GLU A 67 6.61 7.68 -2.16
CA GLU A 67 7.06 6.90 -3.30
C GLU A 67 5.92 6.10 -3.92
N ILE A 68 5.05 5.50 -3.09
CA ILE A 68 3.79 4.91 -3.58
C ILE A 68 2.99 5.96 -4.35
N ALA A 69 2.80 7.16 -3.80
CA ALA A 69 2.07 8.23 -4.49
C ALA A 69 2.74 8.67 -5.80
N ARG A 70 4.08 8.67 -5.87
CA ARG A 70 4.84 8.91 -7.09
C ARG A 70 4.59 7.80 -8.12
N LEU A 71 4.77 6.53 -7.74
CA LEU A 71 4.54 5.37 -8.58
C LEU A 71 3.09 5.30 -9.09
N LEU A 72 2.11 5.62 -8.25
CA LEU A 72 0.70 5.66 -8.66
C LEU A 72 0.39 6.79 -9.65
N ARG A 73 1.17 7.86 -9.67
CA ARG A 73 1.05 8.94 -10.68
C ARG A 73 1.75 8.57 -11.98
N GLU A 74 2.93 7.94 -11.88
CA GLU A 74 3.73 7.56 -13.05
C GLU A 74 3.16 6.35 -13.79
N ARG A 75 2.64 5.36 -13.05
CA ARG A 75 2.23 4.05 -13.57
C ARG A 75 0.74 3.75 -13.35
N GLY A 76 -0.06 4.77 -13.03
CA GLY A 76 -1.47 4.59 -12.62
C GLY A 76 -2.32 3.79 -13.62
N ASP A 77 -2.09 4.00 -14.92
CA ASP A 77 -2.81 3.32 -15.99
C ASP A 77 -2.40 1.84 -16.13
N GLU A 78 -1.12 1.52 -15.94
CA GLU A 78 -0.61 0.14 -15.93
C GLU A 78 -1.20 -0.70 -14.80
N LEU A 79 -1.62 -0.03 -13.71
CA LEU A 79 -2.17 -0.65 -12.51
C LEU A 79 -3.70 -0.80 -12.57
N VAL A 80 -4.36 -0.44 -13.67
CA VAL A 80 -5.81 -0.68 -13.85
C VAL A 80 -6.09 -2.18 -13.88
N GLY A 81 -7.11 -2.61 -13.13
CA GLY A 81 -7.48 -4.03 -13.04
C GLY A 81 -6.60 -4.86 -12.08
N ARG A 82 -5.67 -4.21 -11.37
CA ARG A 82 -4.91 -4.80 -10.26
C ARG A 82 -5.62 -4.55 -8.91
N PRO A 83 -5.45 -5.41 -7.90
CA PRO A 83 -4.72 -6.68 -7.95
C PRO A 83 -5.45 -7.73 -8.79
N LYS A 84 -4.70 -8.64 -9.41
CA LYS A 84 -5.28 -9.81 -10.06
C LYS A 84 -5.86 -10.73 -8.97
N VAL A 85 -7.16 -11.00 -9.02
CA VAL A 85 -7.79 -12.02 -8.19
C VAL A 85 -7.43 -13.36 -8.82
N TYR A 86 -6.50 -14.09 -8.20
CA TYR A 86 -6.12 -15.44 -8.59
C TYR A 86 -6.92 -16.47 -7.79
#